data_AF-A0A7S2S9J8-F1
#
_entry.id   AF-A0A7S2S9J8-F1
#
_cell.length_a   1.000
_cell.length_b   1.000
_cell.length_c   1.000
_cell.angle_alpha   90.00
_cell.angle_beta   90.00
_cell.angle_gamma   90.00
#
_symmetry.space_group_name_H-M   'P 1'
#
loop_
_entity.id
_entity.type
_entity.pdbx_description
1 polymer ?
#
loop_
_entity_poly.entity_id
_entity_poly.type
_entity_poly.pdbx_seq_one_letter_code
_entity_poly.pdbx_strand_id
1 'polypeptide(L)'
;EKCNTCFSCDPGALDDSVKALEGTRHLQMRGNDAIDLLQKEGKTVNLWVSDMCLIDPKHQVDHLVLAKEKGILNDNSFFVLTLKFNTGHAKETFDLFAREEVKRLQDKLPVE
;
A
#
# COMPACT_ATOMS: atom_id res chain seq x y z
N GLU A 1 -3.86 15.76 13.11
CA GLU A 1 -2.62 16.32 12.52
C GLU A 1 -2.83 16.60 11.05
N LYS A 2 -2.12 17.56 10.45
CA LYS A 2 -2.15 17.80 9.01
C LYS A 2 -1.19 16.83 8.32
N CYS A 3 -1.67 16.06 7.35
CA CYS A 3 -0.82 15.25 6.48
C CYS A 3 -0.12 16.20 5.50
N ASN A 4 1.16 16.53 5.77
CA ASN A 4 1.90 17.54 5.01
C ASN A 4 2.82 16.92 3.94
N THR A 5 2.87 15.60 3.82
CA THR A 5 3.77 14.93 2.88
C THR A 5 3.08 13.75 2.22
N CYS A 6 3.08 13.75 0.88
CA CYS A 6 2.59 12.68 0.05
C CYS A 6 3.79 12.00 -0.62
N PHE A 7 3.98 10.71 -0.32
CA PHE A 7 4.95 9.89 -1.04
C PHE A 7 4.23 9.18 -2.18
N SER A 8 4.67 9.43 -3.42
CA SER A 8 4.25 8.67 -4.59
C SER A 8 5.34 7.65 -4.89
N CYS A 9 5.02 6.36 -5.00
CA CYS A 9 5.98 5.32 -5.37
C CYS A 9 5.53 4.62 -6.64
N ASP A 10 6.28 4.78 -7.72
CA ASP A 10 6.05 4.10 -9.00
C ASP A 10 7.36 4.10 -9.81
N PRO A 11 7.72 3.03 -10.55
CA PRO A 11 8.93 3.04 -11.38
C PRO A 11 8.85 4.00 -12.59
N GLY A 12 7.64 4.36 -13.02
CA GLY A 12 7.38 5.34 -14.07
C GLY A 12 7.61 6.77 -13.60
N ALA A 13 7.57 7.70 -14.56
CA ALA A 13 7.70 9.11 -14.26
C ALA A 13 6.37 9.68 -13.76
N LEU A 14 6.39 10.37 -12.62
CA LEU A 14 5.25 11.22 -12.21
C LEU A 14 5.18 12.47 -13.11
N ASP A 15 3.96 12.90 -13.43
CA ASP A 15 3.72 14.13 -14.19
C ASP A 15 4.30 15.36 -13.46
N ASP A 16 4.92 16.27 -14.21
CA ASP A 16 5.64 17.42 -13.64
C ASP A 16 4.71 18.38 -12.91
N SER A 17 3.45 18.50 -13.32
CA SER A 17 2.46 19.32 -12.62
C SER A 17 2.14 18.79 -11.22
N VAL A 18 2.23 17.47 -11.02
CA VAL A 18 2.01 16.82 -9.72
C VAL A 18 3.28 16.85 -8.88
N LYS A 19 4.45 16.63 -9.48
CA LYS A 19 5.75 16.77 -8.79
C LYS A 19 5.95 18.17 -8.21
N ALA A 20 5.42 19.19 -8.87
CA ALA A 20 5.51 20.58 -8.43
C ALA A 20 4.61 20.92 -7.23
N LEU A 21 3.68 20.04 -6.85
CA LEU A 21 2.81 20.26 -5.68
C LEU A 21 3.62 20.18 -4.38
N GLU A 22 3.40 21.15 -3.49
CA GLU A 22 4.06 21.21 -2.18
C GLU A 22 3.77 19.94 -1.37
N GLY A 23 4.82 19.39 -0.75
CA GLY A 23 4.72 18.16 0.04
C GLY A 23 4.73 16.87 -0.77
N THR A 24 4.78 16.91 -2.10
CA THR A 24 4.90 15.69 -2.92
C THR A 24 6.36 15.23 -3.03
N ARG A 25 6.61 13.97 -2.70
CA ARG A 25 7.91 13.29 -2.90
C ARG A 25 7.69 12.04 -3.75
N HIS A 26 8.17 12.07 -4.99
CA HIS A 26 8.07 10.92 -5.87
C HIS A 26 9.32 10.03 -5.75
N LEU A 27 9.11 8.79 -5.31
CA LEU A 27 10.08 7.72 -5.22
C LEU A 27 9.96 6.89 -6.49
N GLN A 28 10.84 7.16 -7.45
CA GLN A 28 10.84 6.46 -8.73
C GLN A 28 11.46 5.06 -8.60
N MET A 29 10.74 4.13 -7.98
CA MET A 29 11.21 2.79 -7.63
C MET A 29 10.04 1.82 -7.41
N ARG A 30 10.35 0.55 -7.12
CA ARG A 30 9.34 -0.44 -6.71
C ARG A 30 8.99 -0.23 -5.24
N GLY A 31 7.77 -0.64 -4.86
CA GLY A 31 7.28 -0.50 -3.48
C GLY A 31 8.22 -1.10 -2.42
N ASN A 32 8.82 -2.27 -2.69
CA ASN A 32 9.71 -2.95 -1.71
C ASN A 32 10.95 -2.09 -1.39
N ASP A 33 11.52 -1.46 -2.42
CA ASP A 33 12.69 -0.59 -2.25
C ASP A 33 12.30 0.70 -1.50
N ALA A 34 11.08 1.21 -1.73
CA ALA A 34 10.56 2.39 -1.04
C ALA A 34 10.31 2.13 0.44
N ILE A 35 9.78 0.95 0.82
CA ILE A 35 9.66 0.53 2.22
C ILE A 35 11.02 0.61 2.93
N ASP A 36 12.06 0.01 2.34
CA ASP A 36 13.39 -0.01 2.93
C ASP A 36 13.99 1.39 3.09
N LEU A 37 13.76 2.26 2.11
CA LEU A 37 14.19 3.65 2.17
C LEU A 37 13.45 4.43 3.28
N LEU A 38 12.13 4.35 3.32
CA LEU A 38 11.30 5.07 4.30
C LEU A 38 11.59 4.63 5.72
N GLN A 39 11.84 3.33 5.93
CA GLN A 39 12.29 2.81 7.21
C GLN A 39 13.62 3.43 7.64
N LYS A 40 14.61 3.48 6.75
CA LYS A 40 15.92 4.10 7.02
C LYS A 40 15.82 5.60 7.30
N GLU A 41 14.90 6.30 6.64
CA GLU A 41 14.62 7.72 6.89
C GLU A 41 13.82 7.97 8.18
N GLY A 42 13.42 6.93 8.91
CA GLY A 42 12.64 7.04 10.14
C GLY A 42 11.26 7.66 9.91
N LYS A 43 10.68 7.45 8.72
CA LYS A 43 9.38 8.01 8.36
C LYS A 43 8.26 7.08 8.80
N THR A 44 7.17 7.68 9.28
CA THR A 44 5.93 6.97 9.56
C THR A 44 4.84 7.42 8.60
N VAL A 45 3.96 6.49 8.24
CA VAL A 45 2.89 6.67 7.26
C VAL A 45 1.55 6.53 7.98
N ASN A 46 0.74 7.57 7.88
CA ASN A 46 -0.61 7.60 8.44
C ASN A 46 -1.68 7.14 7.44
N LEU A 47 -1.39 7.24 6.14
CA LEU A 47 -2.29 6.81 5.06
C LEU A 47 -1.48 6.17 3.94
N TRP A 48 -1.80 4.92 3.64
CA TRP A 48 -1.24 4.19 2.51
C TRP A 48 -2.32 3.97 1.46
N VAL A 49 -2.07 4.42 0.22
CA VAL A 49 -2.98 4.18 -0.91
C VAL A 49 -2.24 3.39 -1.97
N SER A 50 -2.74 2.20 -2.31
CA SER A 50 -2.23 1.38 -3.40
C SER A 50 -3.18 1.46 -4.60
N ASP A 51 -2.66 1.91 -5.74
CA ASP A 51 -3.37 1.89 -7.04
C ASP A 51 -2.76 0.87 -8.01
N MET A 52 -2.43 -0.32 -7.50
CA MET A 52 -1.86 -1.39 -8.31
C MET A 52 -2.96 -2.25 -8.95
N CYS A 53 -2.92 -2.41 -10.28
CA CYS A 53 -3.78 -3.36 -10.99
C CYS A 53 -3.55 -4.78 -10.46
N LEU A 54 -4.64 -5.49 -10.13
CA LEU A 54 -4.55 -6.83 -9.57
C LEU A 54 -4.14 -7.84 -10.64
N ILE A 55 -2.87 -8.20 -10.65
CA ILE A 55 -2.46 -9.54 -11.07
C ILE A 55 -2.41 -10.46 -9.84
N ASP A 56 -2.15 -9.94 -8.62
CA ASP A 56 -2.01 -10.74 -7.40
C ASP A 56 -2.38 -9.96 -6.10
N PRO A 57 -3.59 -10.20 -5.52
CA PRO A 57 -4.02 -9.56 -4.27
C PRO A 57 -3.14 -9.91 -3.06
N LYS A 58 -2.63 -11.14 -3.01
CA LYS A 58 -1.82 -11.63 -1.88
C LYS A 58 -0.54 -10.82 -1.76
N HIS A 59 0.12 -10.58 -2.89
CA HIS A 59 1.35 -9.81 -2.93
C HIS A 59 1.15 -8.37 -2.41
N GLN A 60 0.02 -7.73 -2.74
CA GLN A 60 -0.26 -6.38 -2.24
C GLN A 60 -0.52 -6.36 -0.73
N VAL A 61 -1.26 -7.34 -0.21
CA VAL A 61 -1.51 -7.46 1.22
C VAL A 61 -0.20 -7.75 1.97
N ASP A 62 0.64 -8.64 1.44
CA ASP A 62 1.95 -8.95 2.04
C ASP A 62 2.88 -7.73 2.05
N HIS A 63 2.80 -6.87 1.04
CA HIS A 63 3.53 -5.61 1.01
C HIS A 63 3.13 -4.68 2.17
N LEU A 64 1.82 -4.61 2.46
CA LEU A 64 1.30 -3.81 3.58
C LEU A 64 1.71 -4.41 4.93
N VAL A 65 1.64 -5.73 5.07
CA VAL A 65 2.10 -6.45 6.28
C VAL A 65 3.58 -6.17 6.52
N LEU A 66 4.42 -6.26 5.48
CA LEU A 66 5.84 -5.94 5.56
C LEU A 66 6.08 -4.49 6.03
N ALA A 67 5.32 -3.53 5.51
CA ALA A 67 5.42 -2.14 5.94
C ALA A 67 5.05 -1.96 7.43
N LYS A 68 4.04 -2.71 7.92
CA LYS A 68 3.69 -2.72 9.35
C LYS A 68 4.79 -3.34 10.20
N GLU A 69 5.28 -4.52 9.81
CA GLU A 69 6.36 -5.23 10.52
C GLU A 69 7.65 -4.41 10.60
N LYS A 70 7.92 -3.60 9.58
CA LYS A 70 9.08 -2.69 9.54
C LYS A 70 8.87 -1.37 10.31
N GLY A 71 7.71 -1.18 10.94
CA GLY A 71 7.40 -0.01 11.76
C GLY A 71 7.14 1.27 10.96
N ILE A 72 6.87 1.16 9.65
CA ILE A 72 6.58 2.32 8.79
C ILE A 72 5.14 2.76 8.98
N LEU A 73 4.22 1.83 9.24
CA LEU A 73 2.82 2.15 9.47
C LEU A 73 2.55 2.46 10.95
N ASN A 74 2.04 3.67 11.20
CA ASN A 74 1.56 4.08 12.53
C ASN A 74 0.43 3.14 13.03
N ASP A 75 0.18 3.11 14.33
CA ASP A 75 -0.86 2.23 14.90
C ASP A 75 -2.28 2.54 14.44
N ASN A 76 -2.53 3.81 14.11
CA ASN A 76 -3.79 4.27 13.53
C ASN A 76 -3.65 4.59 12.04
N SER A 77 -2.77 3.88 11.33
CA SER A 77 -2.63 4.06 9.88
C SER A 77 -3.87 3.57 9.15
N PHE A 78 -4.33 4.34 8.17
CA PHE A 78 -5.36 3.89 7.23
C PHE A 78 -4.71 3.31 5.98
N PHE A 79 -5.33 2.26 5.43
CA PHE A 79 -4.91 1.64 4.17
C PHE A 79 -6.07 1.56 3.20
N VAL A 80 -5.81 1.98 1.97
CA VAL A 80 -6.74 1.91 0.84
C VAL A 80 -6.12 1.03 -0.23
N LEU A 81 -6.73 -0.12 -0.47
CA LEU A 81 -6.35 -1.04 -1.54
C LEU A 81 -7.35 -0.90 -2.68
N THR A 82 -6.87 -0.41 -3.83
CA THR A 82 -7.71 -0.30 -5.03
C THR A 82 -7.57 -1.57 -5.86
N LEU A 83 -8.67 -2.30 -6.01
CA LEU A 83 -8.69 -3.54 -6.79
C LEU A 83 -9.29 -3.27 -8.18
N LYS A 84 -8.43 -3.18 -9.20
CA LYS A 84 -8.84 -3.03 -10.60
C LYS A 84 -8.98 -4.40 -11.26
N PHE A 85 -10.17 -4.73 -11.75
CA PHE A 85 -10.45 -5.96 -12.48
C PHE A 85 -10.63 -5.68 -13.98
N ASN A 86 -10.05 -6.52 -14.83
CA ASN A 86 -10.43 -6.56 -16.24
C ASN A 86 -11.88 -7.09 -16.33
N THR A 87 -12.71 -6.44 -17.15
CA THR A 87 -14.17 -6.58 -17.20
C THR A 87 -14.68 -8.04 -17.21
N GLY A 88 -15.67 -8.36 -16.36
CA GLY A 88 -16.43 -9.62 -16.41
C GLY A 88 -16.69 -10.33 -15.07
N HIS A 89 -15.96 -9.97 -13.99
CA HIS A 89 -15.97 -10.76 -12.74
C HIS A 89 -16.06 -9.92 -11.44
N ALA A 90 -16.55 -8.67 -11.52
CA ALA A 90 -16.06 -7.62 -10.61
C ALA A 90 -16.35 -7.80 -9.11
N LYS A 91 -17.56 -8.20 -8.70
CA LYS A 91 -17.91 -8.17 -7.26
C LYS A 91 -17.68 -9.50 -6.55
N GLU A 92 -18.21 -10.60 -7.08
CA GLU A 92 -18.14 -11.90 -6.41
C GLU A 92 -16.69 -12.39 -6.27
N THR A 93 -15.87 -12.17 -7.30
CA THR A 93 -14.44 -12.48 -7.27
C THR A 93 -13.68 -11.55 -6.32
N PHE A 94 -14.02 -10.26 -6.27
CA PHE A 94 -13.48 -9.36 -5.25
C PHE A 94 -13.81 -9.86 -3.85
N ASP A 95 -15.09 -10.16 -3.57
CA ASP A 95 -15.53 -10.60 -2.25
C ASP A 95 -14.87 -11.93 -1.87
N LEU A 96 -14.66 -12.82 -2.85
CA LEU A 96 -13.94 -14.08 -2.64
C LEU A 96 -12.49 -13.81 -2.21
N PHE A 97 -11.72 -13.03 -2.98
CA PHE A 97 -10.33 -12.73 -2.64
C PHE A 97 -10.20 -11.99 -1.31
N ALA A 98 -11.10 -11.05 -1.04
CA ALA A 98 -11.13 -10.35 0.23
C ALA A 98 -11.35 -11.33 1.40
N ARG A 99 -12.30 -12.26 1.29
CA ARG A 99 -12.54 -13.28 2.34
C ARG A 99 -11.34 -14.22 2.52
N GLU A 100 -10.71 -14.65 1.42
CA GLU A 100 -9.53 -15.52 1.48
C GLU A 100 -8.37 -14.83 2.19
N GLU A 101 -8.12 -13.55 1.89
CA GLU A 101 -7.05 -12.79 2.53
C GLU A 101 -7.34 -12.50 4.00
N VAL A 102 -8.58 -12.15 4.35
CA VAL A 102 -8.99 -12.00 5.76
C VAL A 102 -8.73 -13.29 6.53
N LYS A 103 -9.15 -14.43 5.99
CA LYS A 103 -8.93 -15.74 6.62
C LYS A 103 -7.43 -16.02 6.79
N ARG A 104 -6.64 -15.83 5.74
CA ARG A 104 -5.17 -16.02 5.75
C ARG A 104 -4.48 -15.18 6.82
N LEU A 105 -4.93 -13.94 7.02
CA LEU A 105 -4.38 -13.04 8.04
C LEU A 105 -4.83 -13.42 9.46
N GLN A 106 -6.07 -13.86 9.62
CA GLN A 106 -6.59 -14.34 10.91
C GLN A 106 -5.87 -15.61 11.38
N ASP A 107 -5.57 -16.54 10.48
CA ASP A 107 -4.82 -17.76 10.78
C ASP A 107 -3.37 -17.48 11.26
N LYS A 108 -2.84 -16.28 11.03
CA LYS A 108 -1.53 -15.82 11.52
C LYS A 108 -1.58 -15.14 12.88
N LEU A 109 -2.78 -14.82 13.40
CA LEU A 109 -2.90 -14.24 14.73
C LEU A 109 -2.61 -15.32 15.77
N PRO A 110 -1.91 -14.98 16.88
CA PRO A 110 -1.78 -15.90 17.99
C PRO A 110 -3.18 -16.31 18.47
N VAL A 111 -3.40 -17.60 18.69
CA VAL A 111 -4.59 -18.08 19.39
C VAL A 111 -4.45 -17.62 20.84
N GLU A 112 -5.38 -16.79 21.30
CA GLU A 112 -5.50 -16.38 22.72
C GLU A 112 -5.74 -17.57 23.65
#